data_AF-A0A3B9LYQ6-F1
#
_entry.id   AF-A0A3B9LYQ6-F1
#
_cell.length_a   1.000
_cell.length_b   1.000
_cell.length_c   1.000
_cell.angle_alpha   90.00
_cell.angle_beta   90.00
_cell.angle_gamma   90.00
#
_symmetry.space_group_name_H-M   'P 1'
#
loop_
_entity.id
_entity.type
_entity.pdbx_description
1 polymer ?
#
loop_
_entity_poly.entity_id
_entity_poly.type
_entity_poly.pdbx_seq_one_letter_code
_entity_poly.pdbx_strand_id
1 'polypeptide(L)'
;RFYEIGKEAVRPREKTEVSALLVLSSGKFVESASAGFFDLSPLDSYLSNKLDEAGLETEYVGPFVVKGVRYPGGILIHLNQPYGSFARAILEPQIYPDLRDSAGNPKAPYDVTAHDLAMLLGMKVQRLSGALRYQRIGGGGGTGVCPKRDYRLGIYASYVPSIDEGWTRWVIENRSCLNYSRLEDAVARTAKLRRNLDTIVIPDQPPKDILNGYRSGTMPPEYTGGLGQEGVKALREFVEQGGTLVCLNRASDFAIEQFRLPVRDVVADVPEKDFFVPGSILRIELDATSPIAQGMPKESIAWVEDSPVFEVVRTGSGSDRVSVPESNVRVIARYPTDKNPLLSGWLLGSNRIKGKAALVEVTMGKGRIILFGFRPQYRGQSVATYPLFFNAISGR
;
A
#
# COMPACT_ATOMS: atom_id res chain seq x y z
N ARG A 1 22.17 -28.01 14.22
CA ARG A 1 21.43 -26.96 13.49
C ARG A 1 21.40 -27.13 11.97
N PHE A 2 22.42 -26.82 11.16
CA PHE A 2 22.33 -27.00 9.69
C PHE A 2 21.98 -28.45 9.26
N TYR A 3 22.59 -29.44 9.90
CA TYR A 3 22.28 -30.87 9.68
C TYR A 3 20.89 -31.29 10.16
N GLU A 4 20.26 -30.57 11.09
CA GLU A 4 18.92 -30.89 11.58
C GLU A 4 17.85 -30.34 10.64
N ILE A 5 18.08 -29.14 10.08
CA ILE A 5 17.23 -28.56 9.02
C ILE A 5 17.20 -29.50 7.80
N GLY A 6 18.35 -30.05 7.41
CA GLY A 6 18.42 -31.04 6.33
C GLY A 6 17.65 -32.33 6.63
N LYS A 7 17.72 -32.85 7.87
CA LYS A 7 16.97 -34.04 8.30
C LYS A 7 15.46 -33.81 8.34
N GLU A 8 15.02 -32.64 8.79
CA GLU A 8 13.59 -32.28 8.81
C GLU A 8 13.03 -32.07 7.38
N ALA A 9 13.85 -31.58 6.44
CA ALA A 9 13.47 -31.45 5.04
C ALA A 9 13.21 -32.81 4.34
N VAL A 10 13.90 -33.87 4.76
CA VAL A 10 13.84 -35.21 4.12
C VAL A 10 13.04 -36.26 4.92
N ARG A 11 12.43 -35.90 6.06
CA ARG A 11 11.64 -36.85 6.85
C ARG A 11 10.36 -37.28 6.09
N PRO A 12 9.87 -38.52 6.28
CA PRO A 12 8.54 -38.90 5.84
C PRO A 12 7.47 -37.97 6.42
N ARG A 13 6.58 -37.45 5.56
CA ARG A 13 5.46 -36.58 5.97
C ARG A 13 4.14 -37.36 5.99
N GLU A 14 3.23 -36.96 6.88
CA GLU A 14 1.88 -37.52 6.91
C GLU A 14 1.09 -37.10 5.64
N LYS A 15 0.15 -37.93 5.18
CA LYS A 15 -0.66 -37.64 3.96
C LYS A 15 -1.53 -36.38 4.09
N THR A 16 -1.76 -35.92 5.32
CA THR A 16 -2.52 -34.73 5.69
C THR A 16 -1.64 -33.48 5.82
N GLU A 17 -0.33 -33.66 5.96
CA GLU A 17 0.63 -32.57 6.09
C GLU A 17 0.73 -31.76 4.80
N VAL A 18 0.86 -30.44 4.91
CA VAL A 18 1.09 -29.57 3.76
C VAL A 18 2.45 -29.91 3.17
N SER A 19 2.47 -30.33 1.90
CA SER A 19 3.67 -30.76 1.20
C SER A 19 4.15 -29.75 0.16
N ALA A 20 3.27 -28.85 -0.29
CA ALA A 20 3.61 -27.79 -1.23
C ALA A 20 2.73 -26.55 -1.05
N LEU A 21 3.23 -25.42 -1.53
CA LEU A 21 2.46 -24.20 -1.76
C LEU A 21 2.27 -24.02 -3.27
N LEU A 22 1.06 -23.67 -3.69
CA LEU A 22 0.77 -23.24 -5.05
C LEU A 22 0.39 -21.76 -5.03
N VAL A 23 1.24 -20.93 -5.61
CA VAL A 23 0.92 -19.54 -5.90
C VAL A 23 0.18 -19.51 -7.23
N LEU A 24 -1.09 -19.17 -7.19
CA LEU A 24 -1.95 -19.16 -8.38
C LEU A 24 -1.43 -18.10 -9.36
N SER A 25 -1.29 -18.47 -10.63
CA SER A 25 -0.85 -17.52 -11.66
C SER A 25 -1.78 -16.32 -11.68
N SER A 26 -1.19 -15.13 -11.72
CA SER A 26 -1.91 -13.86 -11.62
C SER A 26 -2.93 -13.66 -12.75
N GLY A 27 -2.81 -14.40 -13.86
CA GLY A 27 -3.81 -14.82 -14.86
C GLY A 27 -4.74 -13.80 -15.53
N LYS A 28 -4.98 -12.64 -14.90
CA LYS A 28 -5.92 -11.55 -15.24
C LYS A 28 -5.65 -10.25 -14.46
N PHE A 29 -4.87 -10.27 -13.38
CA PHE A 29 -4.75 -9.11 -12.48
C PHE A 29 -3.95 -7.94 -13.08
N VAL A 30 -3.08 -8.21 -14.07
CA VAL A 30 -2.16 -7.22 -14.67
C VAL A 30 -2.61 -6.75 -16.06
N GLU A 31 -3.52 -7.46 -16.74
CA GLU A 31 -3.94 -7.07 -18.10
C GLU A 31 -4.87 -5.84 -18.13
N SER A 32 -5.60 -5.54 -17.04
CA SER A 32 -6.60 -4.45 -17.02
C SER A 32 -6.29 -3.27 -16.10
N ALA A 33 -5.37 -3.43 -15.15
CA ALA A 33 -4.96 -2.37 -14.23
C ALA A 33 -4.00 -1.41 -14.94
N SER A 34 -4.56 -0.39 -15.60
CA SER A 34 -3.86 0.60 -16.45
C SER A 34 -2.74 -0.03 -17.29
N ALA A 35 -3.06 -0.43 -18.53
CA ALA A 35 -2.14 -0.93 -19.55
C ALA A 35 -1.06 0.10 -19.97
N GLY A 36 -0.45 0.79 -19.01
CA GLY A 36 0.19 2.07 -19.19
C GLY A 36 1.30 2.45 -18.22
N PHE A 37 1.38 1.86 -17.01
CA PHE A 37 2.40 2.23 -16.01
C PHE A 37 3.17 1.04 -15.43
N PHE A 38 2.71 -0.17 -15.70
CA PHE A 38 3.26 -1.38 -15.11
C PHE A 38 4.28 -2.02 -16.02
N ASP A 39 5.53 -1.56 -15.92
CA ASP A 39 6.69 -2.40 -16.25
C ASP A 39 6.94 -3.37 -15.08
N LEU A 40 5.99 -4.28 -14.89
CA LEU A 40 6.24 -5.45 -14.07
C LEU A 40 6.49 -6.55 -15.09
N SER A 41 7.69 -7.14 -15.10
CA SER A 41 7.82 -8.54 -15.54
C SER A 41 6.62 -9.31 -14.98
N PRO A 42 6.05 -10.32 -15.69
CA PRO A 42 4.94 -11.11 -15.16
C PRO A 42 5.20 -11.37 -13.68
N LEU A 43 4.29 -10.93 -12.82
CA LEU A 43 4.56 -10.90 -11.37
C LEU A 43 5.02 -12.26 -10.87
N ASP A 44 4.53 -13.32 -11.52
CA ASP A 44 4.96 -14.71 -11.40
C ASP A 44 6.50 -14.85 -11.58
N SER A 45 7.11 -14.30 -12.64
CA SER A 45 8.56 -14.28 -12.85
C SER A 45 9.31 -13.46 -11.80
N TYR A 46 8.78 -12.30 -11.40
CA TYR A 46 9.38 -11.50 -10.33
C TYR A 46 9.44 -12.29 -9.03
N LEU A 47 8.32 -12.91 -8.62
CA LEU A 47 8.26 -13.74 -7.42
C LEU A 47 9.22 -14.93 -7.54
N SER A 48 9.17 -15.66 -8.65
CA SER A 48 10.04 -16.82 -8.91
C SER A 48 11.52 -16.47 -8.76
N ASN A 49 11.96 -15.34 -9.33
CA ASN A 49 13.33 -14.87 -9.20
C ASN A 49 13.67 -14.49 -7.74
N LYS A 50 12.76 -13.85 -7.01
CA LYS A 50 13.00 -13.50 -5.59
C LYS A 50 13.04 -14.72 -4.68
N LEU A 51 12.26 -15.75 -4.98
CA LEU A 51 12.33 -17.02 -4.27
C LEU A 51 13.64 -17.74 -4.59
N ASP A 52 14.06 -17.76 -5.86
CA ASP A 52 15.34 -18.35 -6.29
C ASP A 52 16.55 -17.64 -5.67
N GLU A 53 16.59 -16.31 -5.66
CA GLU A 53 17.60 -15.50 -4.96
C GLU A 53 17.67 -15.84 -3.45
N ALA A 54 16.54 -16.24 -2.85
CA ALA A 54 16.45 -16.67 -1.47
C ALA A 54 16.74 -18.18 -1.26
N GLY A 55 17.12 -18.91 -2.31
CA GLY A 55 17.47 -20.33 -2.28
C GLY A 55 16.27 -21.29 -2.34
N LEU A 56 15.11 -20.84 -2.81
CA LEU A 56 13.92 -21.66 -2.99
C LEU A 56 13.76 -22.13 -4.43
N GLU A 57 13.65 -23.45 -4.61
CA GLU A 57 13.32 -24.06 -5.88
C GLU A 57 11.81 -23.93 -6.16
N THR A 58 11.48 -23.52 -7.39
CA THR A 58 10.10 -23.30 -7.84
C THR A 58 9.84 -23.96 -9.20
N GLU A 59 8.62 -24.44 -9.42
CA GLU A 59 8.20 -25.06 -10.68
C GLU A 59 6.96 -24.35 -11.24
N TYR A 60 7.00 -23.94 -12.51
CA TYR A 60 5.79 -23.52 -13.20
C TYR A 60 4.97 -24.75 -13.59
N VAL A 61 3.71 -24.79 -13.19
CA VAL A 61 2.82 -25.93 -13.42
C VAL A 61 1.54 -25.49 -14.14
N GLY A 62 1.10 -26.29 -15.11
CA GLY A 62 -0.19 -26.12 -15.76
C GLY A 62 -1.37 -26.56 -14.87
N PRO A 63 -2.61 -26.54 -15.37
CA PRO A 63 -3.78 -26.99 -14.62
C PRO A 63 -3.66 -28.44 -14.15
N PHE A 64 -4.08 -28.73 -12.92
CA PHE A 64 -4.03 -30.07 -12.34
C PHE A 64 -5.11 -30.27 -11.27
N VAL A 65 -5.29 -31.53 -10.83
CA VAL A 65 -6.30 -31.90 -9.84
C VAL A 65 -5.62 -32.56 -8.64
N VAL A 66 -5.99 -32.13 -7.43
CA VAL A 66 -5.54 -32.74 -6.17
C VAL A 66 -6.75 -32.89 -5.25
N LYS A 67 -6.98 -34.10 -4.74
CA LYS A 67 -8.12 -34.41 -3.84
C LYS A 67 -9.48 -33.93 -4.39
N GLY A 68 -9.68 -34.05 -5.71
CA GLY A 68 -10.91 -33.65 -6.39
C GLY A 68 -11.05 -32.15 -6.68
N VAL A 69 -10.11 -31.31 -6.23
CA VAL A 69 -10.09 -29.87 -6.50
C VAL A 69 -9.22 -29.59 -7.71
N ARG A 70 -9.77 -28.89 -8.72
CA ARG A 70 -9.05 -28.45 -9.91
C ARG A 70 -8.39 -27.09 -9.66
N TYR A 71 -7.10 -27.00 -9.91
CA TYR A 71 -6.33 -25.77 -9.87
C TYR A 71 -5.94 -25.34 -11.29
N PRO A 72 -5.90 -24.02 -11.58
CA PRO A 72 -5.56 -23.51 -12.91
C PRO A 72 -4.07 -23.59 -13.25
N GLY A 73 -3.21 -23.93 -12.29
CA GLY A 73 -1.76 -23.86 -12.43
C GLY A 73 -1.17 -22.60 -11.79
N GLY A 74 0.15 -22.44 -11.88
CA GLY A 74 0.89 -21.35 -11.24
C GLY A 74 2.31 -21.76 -10.86
N ILE A 75 2.84 -21.13 -9.81
CA ILE A 75 4.15 -21.46 -9.26
C ILE A 75 3.97 -22.44 -8.11
N LEU A 76 4.48 -23.64 -8.29
CA LEU A 76 4.50 -24.69 -7.28
C LEU A 76 5.83 -24.65 -6.51
N ILE A 77 5.74 -24.67 -5.19
CA ILE A 77 6.88 -24.63 -4.27
C ILE A 77 6.75 -25.85 -3.37
N HIS A 78 7.60 -26.84 -3.54
CA HIS A 78 7.63 -27.99 -2.64
C HIS A 78 8.23 -27.59 -1.30
N LEU A 79 7.72 -28.14 -0.20
CA LEU A 79 8.17 -27.79 1.15
C LEU A 79 9.23 -28.75 1.71
N ASN A 80 9.60 -29.80 0.97
CA ASN A 80 10.64 -30.76 1.30
C ASN A 80 12.01 -30.31 0.76
N GLN A 81 12.34 -29.05 0.97
CA GLN A 81 13.61 -28.43 0.58
C GLN A 81 14.15 -27.59 1.75
N PRO A 82 15.47 -27.29 1.81
CA PRO A 82 16.11 -26.65 2.97
C PRO A 82 15.43 -25.34 3.42
N TYR A 83 14.93 -24.53 2.49
CA TYR A 83 14.26 -23.25 2.78
C TYR A 83 12.73 -23.33 2.78
N GLY A 84 12.12 -24.53 2.79
CA GLY A 84 10.66 -24.68 2.76
C GLY A 84 9.92 -23.95 3.90
N SER A 85 10.52 -23.86 5.09
CA SER A 85 9.97 -23.06 6.20
C SER A 85 9.98 -21.56 5.92
N PHE A 86 11.01 -21.06 5.25
CA PHE A 86 11.08 -19.67 4.79
C PHE A 86 9.98 -19.37 3.77
N ALA A 87 9.75 -20.26 2.78
CA ALA A 87 8.65 -20.11 1.83
C ALA A 87 7.30 -19.91 2.54
N ARG A 88 7.04 -20.68 3.60
CA ARG A 88 5.82 -20.50 4.41
C ARG A 88 5.79 -19.15 5.14
N ALA A 89 6.92 -18.73 5.71
CA ALA A 89 7.00 -17.48 6.46
C ALA A 89 6.67 -16.25 5.60
N ILE A 90 7.06 -16.24 4.32
CA ILE A 90 6.86 -15.09 3.42
C ILE A 90 5.64 -15.20 2.49
N LEU A 91 5.05 -16.39 2.30
CA LEU A 91 3.92 -16.60 1.38
C LEU A 91 2.60 -16.95 2.08
N GLU A 92 2.62 -17.18 3.39
CA GLU A 92 1.40 -17.42 4.17
C GLU A 92 1.07 -16.23 5.06
N PRO A 93 -0.22 -16.01 5.35
CA PRO A 93 -0.62 -14.95 6.28
C PRO A 93 0.01 -15.17 7.65
N GLN A 94 0.61 -14.12 8.21
CA GLN A 94 1.10 -14.12 9.58
C GLN A 94 -0.03 -13.85 10.56
N ILE A 95 0.02 -14.52 11.71
CA ILE A 95 -0.87 -14.27 12.84
C ILE A 95 0.04 -13.88 14.00
N TYR A 96 0.06 -12.60 14.34
CA TYR A 96 0.80 -12.14 15.50
C TYR A 96 -0.05 -12.31 16.77
N PRO A 97 0.51 -12.88 17.86
CA PRO A 97 -0.26 -13.18 19.06
C PRO A 97 -0.71 -11.90 19.79
N ASP A 98 -1.92 -11.92 20.36
CA ASP A 98 -2.42 -10.85 21.23
C ASP A 98 -1.74 -10.92 22.61
N LEU A 99 -0.51 -10.40 22.69
CA LEU A 99 0.29 -10.39 23.91
C LEU A 99 -0.22 -9.32 24.87
N ARG A 100 -0.35 -9.66 26.16
CA ARG A 100 -0.81 -8.73 27.21
C ARG A 100 0.14 -8.64 28.39
N ASP A 101 0.15 -7.48 29.05
CA ASP A 101 0.84 -7.25 30.32
C ASP A 101 0.04 -7.78 31.51
N SER A 102 0.59 -7.64 32.71
CA SER A 102 -0.07 -8.08 33.96
C SER A 102 -1.35 -7.31 34.29
N ALA A 103 -1.54 -6.12 33.70
CA ALA A 103 -2.75 -5.31 33.84
C ALA A 103 -3.78 -5.57 32.71
N GLY A 104 -3.48 -6.47 31.77
CA GLY A 104 -4.33 -6.79 30.63
C GLY A 104 -4.21 -5.84 29.43
N ASN A 105 -3.28 -4.88 29.48
CA ASN A 105 -3.03 -4.00 28.34
C ASN A 105 -2.29 -4.76 27.24
N PRO A 106 -2.57 -4.44 25.96
CA PRO A 106 -1.82 -5.00 24.84
C PRO A 106 -0.34 -4.62 24.94
N LYS A 107 0.55 -5.57 24.65
CA LYS A 107 1.99 -5.33 24.50
C LYS A 107 2.27 -5.02 23.04
N ALA A 108 2.71 -3.79 22.78
CA ALA A 108 3.13 -3.39 21.45
C ALA A 108 4.29 -4.30 20.95
N PRO A 109 4.21 -4.81 19.71
CA PRO A 109 5.32 -5.47 19.05
C PRO A 109 6.54 -4.55 18.98
N TYR A 110 7.73 -5.14 18.96
CA TYR A 110 8.97 -4.40 18.74
C TYR A 110 9.10 -3.86 17.31
N ASP A 111 8.49 -4.54 16.33
CA ASP A 111 8.54 -4.22 14.90
C ASP A 111 7.20 -4.58 14.24
N VAL A 112 7.08 -4.34 12.94
CA VAL A 112 5.89 -4.65 12.14
C VAL A 112 5.48 -6.12 12.26
N THR A 113 4.18 -6.38 12.16
CA THR A 113 3.59 -7.71 12.45
C THR A 113 3.27 -8.54 11.21
N ALA A 114 3.31 -7.94 10.02
CA ALA A 114 3.07 -8.63 8.75
C ALA A 114 4.24 -8.47 7.77
N HIS A 115 4.58 -9.55 7.06
CA HIS A 115 5.48 -9.61 5.91
C HIS A 115 5.00 -10.71 4.93
N ASP A 116 3.76 -10.62 4.45
CA ASP A 116 3.20 -11.57 3.48
C ASP A 116 3.45 -11.06 2.05
N LEU A 117 4.53 -11.54 1.43
CA LEU A 117 4.96 -11.17 0.09
C LEU A 117 3.90 -11.52 -0.95
N ALA A 118 3.20 -12.64 -0.81
CA ALA A 118 2.18 -13.03 -1.76
C ALA A 118 1.02 -12.03 -1.76
N MET A 119 0.53 -11.63 -0.58
CA MET A 119 -0.50 -10.59 -0.47
C MET A 119 -0.02 -9.24 -0.99
N LEU A 120 1.22 -8.85 -0.69
CA LEU A 120 1.81 -7.60 -1.16
C LEU A 120 1.93 -7.57 -2.70
N LEU A 121 2.12 -8.72 -3.34
CA LEU A 121 2.11 -8.89 -4.80
C LEU A 121 0.70 -9.11 -5.39
N GLY A 122 -0.34 -9.18 -4.57
CA GLY A 122 -1.72 -9.43 -5.03
C GLY A 122 -1.96 -10.87 -5.46
N MET A 123 -1.12 -11.81 -5.01
CA MET A 123 -1.17 -13.22 -5.36
C MET A 123 -1.92 -14.05 -4.31
N LYS A 124 -2.50 -15.15 -4.77
CA LYS A 124 -3.21 -16.11 -3.92
C LYS A 124 -2.40 -17.37 -3.75
N VAL A 125 -2.21 -17.79 -2.50
CA VAL A 125 -1.46 -19.00 -2.16
C VAL A 125 -2.42 -20.09 -1.69
N GLN A 126 -2.21 -21.31 -2.19
CA GLN A 126 -2.96 -22.50 -1.82
C GLN A 126 -2.03 -23.51 -1.15
N ARG A 127 -2.41 -23.99 0.03
CA ARG A 127 -1.73 -25.08 0.72
C ARG A 127 -2.16 -26.41 0.10
N LEU A 128 -1.20 -27.17 -0.41
CA LEU A 128 -1.45 -28.47 -1.01
C LEU A 128 -0.93 -29.59 -0.12
N SER A 129 -1.69 -30.68 -0.05
CA SER A 129 -1.33 -31.90 0.67
C SER A 129 -1.69 -33.13 -0.16
N GLY A 130 -0.92 -34.20 0.00
CA GLY A 130 -1.08 -35.45 -0.75
C GLY A 130 -0.27 -35.51 -2.04
N ALA A 131 -0.42 -36.60 -2.78
CA ALA A 131 0.33 -36.83 -4.02
C ALA A 131 -0.08 -35.84 -5.11
N LEU A 132 0.91 -35.15 -5.69
CA LEU A 132 0.71 -34.16 -6.74
C LEU A 132 1.05 -34.79 -8.09
N ARG A 133 0.13 -34.69 -9.05
CA ARG A 133 0.35 -35.07 -10.46
C ARG A 133 0.01 -33.87 -11.32
N TYR A 134 1.01 -33.34 -12.01
CA TYR A 134 0.90 -32.09 -12.77
C TYR A 134 1.89 -32.09 -13.94
N GLN A 135 1.67 -31.20 -14.89
CA GLN A 135 2.58 -30.96 -16.00
C GLN A 135 3.40 -29.70 -15.72
N ARG A 136 4.73 -29.80 -15.80
CA ARG A 136 5.61 -28.63 -15.81
C ARG A 136 5.44 -27.87 -17.11
N ILE A 137 5.40 -26.54 -17.03
CA ILE A 137 5.33 -25.64 -18.17
C ILE A 137 6.52 -24.67 -18.14
N GLY A 138 6.86 -24.06 -19.27
CA GLY A 138 7.87 -23.00 -19.29
C GLY A 138 7.34 -21.72 -18.63
N GLY A 139 8.18 -21.02 -17.88
CA GLY A 139 7.85 -19.69 -17.36
C GLY A 139 7.67 -18.70 -18.50
N GLY A 140 6.53 -18.00 -18.53
CA GLY A 140 6.28 -16.96 -19.53
C GLY A 140 6.99 -15.67 -19.16
N GLY A 141 7.88 -15.18 -20.03
CA GLY A 141 8.44 -13.83 -19.96
C GLY A 141 7.53 -12.86 -20.71
N GLY A 142 7.00 -11.87 -20.01
CA GLY A 142 6.26 -10.75 -20.57
C GLY A 142 7.07 -9.47 -20.36
N THR A 143 6.99 -8.56 -21.31
CA THR A 143 7.53 -7.21 -21.17
C THR A 143 6.35 -6.26 -21.10
N GLY A 144 6.16 -5.64 -19.94
CA GLY A 144 5.19 -4.56 -19.80
C GLY A 144 5.76 -3.33 -20.50
N VAL A 145 5.10 -2.85 -21.56
CA VAL A 145 5.49 -1.58 -22.18
C VAL A 145 4.88 -0.45 -21.36
N CYS A 146 5.71 0.41 -20.79
CA CYS A 146 5.23 1.65 -20.21
C CYS A 146 5.07 2.74 -21.30
N PRO A 147 3.84 3.10 -21.74
CA PRO A 147 3.63 4.23 -22.64
C PRO A 147 4.13 5.51 -22.01
N LYS A 148 5.17 6.08 -22.63
CA LYS A 148 5.69 7.39 -22.29
C LYS A 148 4.57 8.42 -22.44
N ARG A 149 4.28 9.11 -21.35
CA ARG A 149 3.45 10.31 -21.31
C ARG A 149 4.18 11.32 -20.46
N ASP A 150 4.17 12.57 -20.90
CA ASP A 150 4.81 13.66 -20.19
C ASP A 150 3.92 14.07 -19.00
N TYR A 151 4.04 13.32 -17.90
CA TYR A 151 3.37 13.65 -16.65
C TYR A 151 4.25 14.60 -15.86
N ARG A 152 3.74 15.81 -15.63
CA ARG A 152 4.44 16.80 -14.82
C ARG A 152 4.18 16.54 -13.34
N LEU A 153 4.92 15.57 -12.80
CA LEU A 153 4.79 15.10 -11.44
C LEU A 153 5.77 15.81 -10.51
N GLY A 154 5.28 16.27 -9.36
CA GLY A 154 6.10 16.72 -8.24
C GLY A 154 6.07 15.72 -7.10
N ILE A 155 7.21 15.45 -6.47
CA ILE A 155 7.27 14.74 -5.18
C ILE A 155 7.75 15.73 -4.14
N TYR A 156 6.94 15.97 -3.11
CA TYR A 156 7.32 16.82 -1.99
C TYR A 156 8.48 16.19 -1.21
N ALA A 157 9.53 16.98 -0.99
CA ALA A 157 10.74 16.58 -0.29
C ALA A 157 11.04 17.58 0.82
N SER A 158 10.50 17.31 2.00
CA SER A 158 10.77 18.05 3.22
C SER A 158 12.26 18.06 3.55
N TYR A 159 12.76 19.16 4.11
CA TYR A 159 14.11 19.22 4.69
C TYR A 159 14.27 18.29 5.90
N VAL A 160 13.20 18.04 6.66
CA VAL A 160 13.13 16.90 7.58
C VAL A 160 12.98 15.63 6.75
N PRO A 161 13.98 14.73 6.68
CA PRO A 161 13.95 13.59 5.77
C PRO A 161 12.81 12.62 6.12
N SER A 162 12.06 12.20 5.09
CA SER A 162 11.11 11.09 5.20
C SER A 162 11.67 9.85 4.49
N ILE A 163 11.69 8.72 5.18
CA ILE A 163 12.06 7.42 4.58
C ILE A 163 11.08 7.07 3.44
N ASP A 164 9.79 7.41 3.61
CA ASP A 164 8.76 7.12 2.60
C ASP A 164 8.93 7.96 1.33
N GLU A 165 9.50 9.17 1.41
CA GLU A 165 9.88 9.96 0.23
C GLU A 165 10.90 9.24 -0.64
N GLY A 166 11.95 8.67 -0.03
CA GLY A 166 12.96 7.90 -0.74
C GLY A 166 12.38 6.66 -1.43
N TRP A 167 11.50 5.93 -0.74
CA TRP A 167 10.79 4.79 -1.35
C TRP A 167 9.87 5.23 -2.49
N THR A 168 9.13 6.33 -2.30
CA THR A 168 8.21 6.87 -3.31
C THR A 168 8.96 7.24 -4.57
N ARG A 169 10.11 7.92 -4.43
CA ARG A 169 11.01 8.18 -5.56
C ARG A 169 11.48 6.89 -6.21
N TRP A 170 11.98 5.93 -5.43
CA TRP A 170 12.49 4.66 -5.97
C TRP A 170 11.41 3.93 -6.79
N VAL A 171 10.17 3.86 -6.29
CA VAL A 171 9.04 3.25 -7.01
C VAL A 171 8.75 3.95 -8.34
N ILE A 172 8.88 5.28 -8.38
CA ILE A 172 8.67 6.08 -9.59
C ILE A 172 9.86 5.98 -10.56
N GLU A 173 11.10 6.03 -10.06
CA GLU A 173 12.35 5.92 -10.86
C GLU A 173 12.47 4.56 -11.54
N ASN A 174 11.96 3.50 -10.92
CA ASN A 174 11.87 2.17 -11.53
C ASN A 174 10.77 2.07 -12.61
N ARG A 175 10.11 3.19 -12.97
CA ARG A 175 9.19 3.28 -14.12
C ARG A 175 9.81 4.16 -15.19
N SER A 176 10.26 3.54 -16.28
CA SER A 176 10.93 4.20 -17.42
C SER A 176 10.13 5.31 -18.13
N CYS A 177 8.86 5.48 -17.79
CA CYS A 177 7.90 6.39 -18.38
C CYS A 177 7.46 7.53 -17.46
N LEU A 178 7.92 7.56 -16.20
CA LEU A 178 7.62 8.62 -15.25
C LEU A 178 8.88 9.40 -14.95
N ASN A 179 8.77 10.71 -15.05
CA ASN A 179 9.75 11.64 -14.52
C ASN A 179 9.07 12.43 -13.41
N TYR A 180 9.86 12.94 -12.46
CA TYR A 180 9.34 13.80 -11.41
C TYR A 180 10.30 14.96 -11.13
N SER A 181 9.73 16.06 -10.67
CA SER A 181 10.46 17.17 -10.06
C SER A 181 10.45 17.00 -8.55
N ARG A 182 11.61 17.12 -7.92
CA ARG A 182 11.70 17.18 -6.47
C ARG A 182 11.23 18.56 -6.00
N LEU A 183 10.22 18.58 -5.12
CA LEU A 183 9.59 19.79 -4.63
C LEU A 183 10.01 20.03 -3.18
N GLU A 184 11.15 20.69 -3.00
CA GLU A 184 11.67 21.05 -1.68
C GLU A 184 10.89 22.23 -1.06
N ASP A 185 10.97 22.40 0.26
CA ASP A 185 10.20 23.40 1.01
C ASP A 185 10.30 24.83 0.44
N ALA A 186 11.51 25.28 0.07
CA ALA A 186 11.69 26.61 -0.53
C ALA A 186 10.97 26.77 -1.88
N VAL A 187 10.97 25.73 -2.70
CA VAL A 187 10.29 25.73 -4.01
C VAL A 187 8.78 25.64 -3.82
N ALA A 188 8.31 24.77 -2.92
CA ALA A 188 6.89 24.61 -2.59
C ALA A 188 6.24 25.90 -2.10
N ARG A 189 6.99 26.72 -1.35
CA ARG A 189 6.52 28.02 -0.82
C ARG A 189 6.39 29.12 -1.86
N THR A 190 7.17 29.08 -2.93
CA THR A 190 7.37 30.24 -3.81
C THR A 190 6.98 30.01 -5.27
N ALA A 191 6.88 28.75 -5.70
CA ALA A 191 6.63 28.42 -7.09
C ALA A 191 5.15 28.58 -7.49
N LYS A 192 4.90 28.99 -8.73
CA LYS A 192 3.60 28.83 -9.40
C LYS A 192 3.41 27.37 -9.80
N LEU A 193 3.11 26.52 -8.82
CA LEU A 193 3.14 25.06 -8.94
C LEU A 193 2.38 24.54 -10.17
N ARG A 194 1.15 25.02 -10.41
CA ARG A 194 0.30 24.54 -11.52
C ARG A 194 0.87 24.82 -12.91
N ARG A 195 1.73 25.85 -13.05
CA ARG A 195 2.39 26.17 -14.31
C ARG A 195 3.28 25.03 -14.77
N ASN A 196 3.91 24.33 -13.83
CA ASN A 196 4.94 23.34 -14.11
C ASN A 196 4.53 21.92 -13.73
N LEU A 197 3.50 21.74 -12.91
CA LEU A 197 3.06 20.45 -12.37
C LEU A 197 1.57 20.24 -12.66
N ASP A 198 1.19 18.99 -12.89
CA ASP A 198 -0.20 18.51 -12.96
C ASP A 198 -0.59 17.76 -11.70
N THR A 199 0.36 17.02 -11.12
CA THR A 199 0.17 16.23 -9.91
C THR A 199 1.30 16.48 -8.91
N ILE A 200 0.98 16.59 -7.63
CA ILE A 200 1.94 16.60 -6.52
C ILE A 200 1.64 15.42 -5.60
N VAL A 201 2.65 14.63 -5.28
CA VAL A 201 2.60 13.58 -4.26
C VAL A 201 3.28 14.10 -2.99
N ILE A 202 2.60 14.01 -1.85
CA ILE A 202 3.15 14.21 -0.52
C ILE A 202 3.29 12.82 0.13
N PRO A 203 4.53 12.29 0.26
CA PRO A 203 4.80 11.00 0.90
C PRO A 203 4.39 10.96 2.37
N ASP A 204 4.36 9.77 2.97
CA ASP A 204 4.04 9.62 4.40
C ASP A 204 5.03 10.40 5.27
N GLN A 205 4.48 11.35 6.01
CA GLN A 205 5.21 12.16 6.98
C GLN A 205 4.21 12.79 7.96
N PRO A 206 4.55 12.94 9.26
CA PRO A 206 3.68 13.60 10.22
C PRO A 206 3.29 15.03 9.79
N PRO A 207 2.03 15.46 9.97
CA PRO A 207 1.56 16.79 9.55
C PRO A 207 2.39 17.94 10.10
N LYS A 208 2.83 17.80 11.35
CA LYS A 208 3.66 18.78 12.04
C LYS A 208 5.01 18.99 11.35
N ASP A 209 5.62 17.91 10.87
CA ASP A 209 6.94 17.96 10.22
C ASP A 209 6.82 18.55 8.82
N ILE A 210 5.75 18.23 8.09
CA ILE A 210 5.42 18.85 6.80
C ILE A 210 5.22 20.37 6.97
N LEU A 211 4.47 20.78 7.99
CA LEU A 211 4.14 22.19 8.20
C LEU A 211 5.33 23.00 8.71
N ASN A 212 6.02 22.50 9.74
CA ASN A 212 6.98 23.29 10.52
C ASN A 212 8.43 22.97 10.19
N GLY A 213 8.73 21.78 9.65
CA GLY A 213 10.08 21.30 9.40
C GLY A 213 11.01 21.42 10.62
N TYR A 214 12.29 21.67 10.35
CA TYR A 214 13.26 21.91 11.43
C TYR A 214 13.03 23.25 12.12
N ARG A 215 13.22 23.28 13.44
CA ARG A 215 13.16 24.52 14.22
C ARG A 215 14.31 25.45 13.83
N SER A 216 14.07 26.76 13.92
CA SER A 216 15.14 27.75 13.75
C SER A 216 16.29 27.48 14.73
N GLY A 217 17.52 27.53 14.23
CA GLY A 217 18.74 27.29 15.01
C GLY A 217 19.15 25.81 15.15
N THR A 218 18.38 24.84 14.64
CA THR A 218 18.78 23.41 14.68
C THR A 218 19.52 22.93 13.44
N MET A 219 19.43 23.68 12.33
CA MET A 219 20.07 23.43 11.03
C MET A 219 20.48 24.77 10.40
N PRO A 220 21.33 24.80 9.34
CA PRO A 220 21.56 26.01 8.57
C PRO A 220 20.24 26.67 8.15
N PRO A 221 20.12 28.01 8.17
CA PRO A 221 18.84 28.71 7.98
C PRO A 221 18.05 28.28 6.73
N GLU A 222 18.75 27.98 5.64
CA GLU A 222 18.19 27.51 4.37
C GLU A 222 17.46 26.15 4.48
N TYR A 223 17.76 25.34 5.49
CA TYR A 223 17.14 24.03 5.76
C TYR A 223 16.20 24.05 6.98
N THR A 224 15.87 25.24 7.51
CA THR A 224 14.92 25.39 8.62
C THR A 224 13.54 25.80 8.11
N GLY A 225 12.49 25.44 8.86
CA GLY A 225 11.10 25.56 8.43
C GLY A 225 10.64 24.39 7.56
N GLY A 226 9.33 24.28 7.39
CA GLY A 226 8.68 23.36 6.44
C GLY A 226 7.92 24.16 5.38
N LEU A 227 6.76 23.66 4.97
CA LEU A 227 5.89 24.39 4.06
C LEU A 227 5.43 25.74 4.60
N GLY A 228 5.17 25.82 5.91
CA GLY A 228 4.56 27.00 6.51
C GLY A 228 3.19 27.34 5.89
N GLN A 229 2.66 28.50 6.23
CA GLN A 229 1.35 28.94 5.71
C GLN A 229 1.46 29.36 4.24
N GLU A 230 2.63 29.82 3.79
CA GLU A 230 2.90 30.15 2.40
C GLU A 230 2.84 28.91 1.50
N GLY A 231 3.46 27.81 1.90
CA GLY A 231 3.41 26.53 1.18
C GLY A 231 2.01 25.92 1.18
N VAL A 232 1.30 25.99 2.32
CA VAL A 232 -0.11 25.59 2.40
C VAL A 232 -0.97 26.37 1.40
N LYS A 233 -0.80 27.69 1.34
CA LYS A 233 -1.50 28.55 0.38
C LYS A 233 -1.15 28.17 -1.06
N ALA A 234 0.12 27.97 -1.37
CA ALA A 234 0.56 27.59 -2.71
C ALA A 234 -0.02 26.23 -3.16
N LEU A 235 -0.05 25.23 -2.27
CA LEU A 235 -0.66 23.92 -2.55
C LEU A 235 -2.18 24.02 -2.72
N ARG A 236 -2.85 24.85 -1.92
CA ARG A 236 -4.28 25.11 -2.09
C ARG A 236 -4.57 25.74 -3.45
N GLU A 237 -3.83 26.79 -3.82
CA GLU A 237 -3.96 27.45 -5.13
C GLU A 237 -3.70 26.47 -6.28
N PHE A 238 -2.71 25.57 -6.13
CA PHE A 238 -2.43 24.51 -7.10
C PHE A 238 -3.65 23.61 -7.34
N VAL A 239 -4.29 23.12 -6.27
CA VAL A 239 -5.50 22.28 -6.37
C VAL A 239 -6.65 23.07 -6.97
N GLU A 240 -6.91 24.29 -6.49
CA GLU A 240 -8.01 25.12 -6.98
C GLU A 240 -7.90 25.41 -8.49
N GLN A 241 -6.68 25.51 -9.01
CA GLN A 241 -6.37 25.70 -10.43
C GLN A 241 -6.40 24.41 -11.28
N GLY A 242 -6.80 23.27 -10.71
CA GLY A 242 -6.94 22.01 -11.44
C GLY A 242 -5.77 21.04 -11.27
N GLY A 243 -4.91 21.26 -10.28
CA GLY A 243 -3.88 20.30 -9.88
C GLY A 243 -4.48 19.12 -9.11
N THR A 244 -3.78 17.98 -9.15
CA THR A 244 -4.09 16.80 -8.32
C THR A 244 -3.08 16.70 -7.17
N LEU A 245 -3.55 16.77 -5.92
CA LEU A 245 -2.72 16.54 -4.74
C LEU A 245 -2.95 15.11 -4.24
N VAL A 246 -1.90 14.31 -4.10
CA VAL A 246 -1.97 12.93 -3.60
C VAL A 246 -1.21 12.86 -2.27
N CYS A 247 -1.92 12.61 -1.19
CA CYS A 247 -1.37 12.53 0.16
C CYS A 247 -1.32 11.07 0.63
N LEU A 248 -0.14 10.61 1.03
CA LEU A 248 0.06 9.23 1.49
C LEU A 248 0.01 9.18 3.02
N ASN A 249 -0.81 8.26 3.54
CA ASN A 249 -0.88 7.93 4.96
C ASN A 249 -1.07 9.20 5.83
N ARG A 250 -0.14 9.51 6.75
CA ARG A 250 -0.23 10.65 7.67
C ARG A 250 -0.19 12.02 6.98
N ALA A 251 0.32 12.11 5.75
CA ALA A 251 0.21 13.33 4.97
C ALA A 251 -1.24 13.67 4.59
N SER A 252 -2.16 12.70 4.68
CA SER A 252 -3.60 12.97 4.50
C SER A 252 -4.15 13.87 5.59
N ASP A 253 -3.71 13.71 6.84
CA ASP A 253 -4.15 14.56 7.96
C ASP A 253 -3.66 16.00 7.78
N PHE A 254 -2.46 16.19 7.23
CA PHE A 254 -1.98 17.52 6.83
C PHE A 254 -2.97 18.19 5.85
N ALA A 255 -3.40 17.50 4.80
CA ALA A 255 -4.36 18.05 3.86
C ALA A 255 -5.73 18.28 4.50
N ILE A 256 -6.21 17.35 5.33
CA ILE A 256 -7.48 17.48 6.06
C ILE A 256 -7.49 18.76 6.92
N GLU A 257 -6.47 18.94 7.75
CA GLU A 257 -6.35 20.07 8.68
C GLU A 257 -6.14 21.40 7.94
N GLN A 258 -5.12 21.47 7.09
CA GLN A 258 -4.72 22.73 6.45
C GLN A 258 -5.73 23.16 5.39
N PHE A 259 -6.41 22.21 4.74
CA PHE A 259 -7.43 22.53 3.75
C PHE A 259 -8.85 22.56 4.32
N ARG A 260 -9.04 22.19 5.59
CA ARG A 260 -10.35 22.07 6.27
C ARG A 260 -11.32 21.23 5.44
N LEU A 261 -10.87 20.04 5.04
CA LEU A 261 -11.68 19.12 4.24
C LEU A 261 -12.82 18.55 5.09
N PRO A 262 -13.98 18.21 4.50
CA PRO A 262 -15.10 17.56 5.20
C PRO A 262 -14.83 16.07 5.46
N VAL A 263 -13.64 15.75 5.93
CA VAL A 263 -13.16 14.41 6.27
C VAL A 263 -12.43 14.51 7.59
N ARG A 264 -12.59 13.53 8.48
CA ARG A 264 -11.83 13.43 9.73
C ARG A 264 -11.18 12.07 9.86
N ASP A 265 -10.04 12.01 10.51
CA ASP A 265 -9.49 10.76 11.03
C ASP A 265 -10.26 10.37 12.31
N VAL A 266 -10.85 9.17 12.30
CA VAL A 266 -11.63 8.64 13.45
C VAL A 266 -10.76 7.93 14.49
N VAL A 267 -9.47 7.72 14.20
CA VAL A 267 -8.53 7.04 15.10
C VAL A 267 -7.43 7.95 15.65
N ALA A 268 -7.32 9.21 15.19
CA ALA A 268 -6.27 10.16 15.60
C ALA A 268 -6.10 10.30 17.12
N ASP A 269 -7.21 10.43 17.86
CA ASP A 269 -7.21 10.60 19.32
C ASP A 269 -7.54 9.30 20.08
N VAL A 270 -7.50 8.15 19.41
CA VAL A 270 -7.78 6.87 20.05
C VAL A 270 -6.49 6.33 20.69
N PRO A 271 -6.47 6.04 22.01
CA PRO A 271 -5.29 5.47 22.65
C PRO A 271 -4.88 4.13 22.03
N GLU A 272 -3.58 3.87 21.93
CA GLU A 272 -3.05 2.60 21.37
C GLU A 272 -3.59 1.35 22.06
N LYS A 273 -3.94 1.45 23.35
CA LYS A 273 -4.57 0.33 24.09
C LYS A 273 -5.99 -0.03 23.60
N ASP A 274 -6.63 0.86 22.85
CA ASP A 274 -8.00 0.73 22.33
C ASP A 274 -8.03 0.53 20.80
N PHE A 275 -7.01 1.01 20.08
CA PHE A 275 -6.82 0.81 18.64
C PHE A 275 -5.35 0.87 18.29
N PHE A 276 -4.82 -0.17 17.66
CA PHE A 276 -3.42 -0.18 17.23
C PHE A 276 -3.19 -1.15 16.07
N VAL A 277 -2.38 -0.71 15.11
CA VAL A 277 -2.02 -1.47 13.91
C VAL A 277 -0.52 -1.30 13.62
N PRO A 278 0.35 -2.15 14.20
CA PRO A 278 1.80 -2.04 14.03
C PRO A 278 2.25 -2.76 12.75
N GLY A 279 1.96 -2.17 11.60
CA GLY A 279 2.34 -2.73 10.30
C GLY A 279 1.62 -4.05 10.00
N SER A 280 0.42 -3.97 9.46
CA SER A 280 -0.40 -5.12 9.09
C SER A 280 -1.02 -4.97 7.73
N ILE A 281 -1.41 -6.10 7.14
CA ILE A 281 -2.12 -6.13 5.87
C ILE A 281 -3.61 -6.26 6.18
N LEU A 282 -4.38 -5.23 5.84
CA LEU A 282 -5.82 -5.21 6.02
C LEU A 282 -6.55 -5.33 4.68
N ARG A 283 -7.75 -5.89 4.70
CA ARG A 283 -8.68 -5.96 3.57
C ARG A 283 -9.34 -4.61 3.35
N ILE A 284 -9.41 -4.18 2.10
CA ILE A 284 -10.21 -3.05 1.65
C ILE A 284 -11.14 -3.46 0.52
N GLU A 285 -12.33 -2.86 0.49
CA GLU A 285 -13.34 -3.00 -0.56
C GLU A 285 -13.31 -1.74 -1.43
N LEU A 286 -13.25 -1.92 -2.74
CA LEU A 286 -13.04 -0.85 -3.72
C LEU A 286 -14.33 -0.50 -4.47
N ASP A 287 -14.59 0.80 -4.64
CA ASP A 287 -15.57 1.31 -5.59
C ASP A 287 -15.02 1.16 -7.03
N ALA A 288 -15.39 0.07 -7.70
CA ALA A 288 -14.98 -0.23 -9.06
C ALA A 288 -15.48 0.79 -10.12
N THR A 289 -16.40 1.70 -9.75
CA THR A 289 -16.82 2.79 -10.64
C THR A 289 -15.87 3.98 -10.57
N SER A 290 -14.91 3.99 -9.64
CA SER A 290 -13.89 5.03 -9.53
C SER A 290 -12.79 4.79 -10.55
N PRO A 291 -12.40 5.80 -11.34
CA PRO A 291 -11.23 5.69 -12.20
C PRO A 291 -9.94 5.35 -11.44
N ILE A 292 -9.83 5.76 -10.17
CA ILE A 292 -8.69 5.41 -9.31
C ILE A 292 -8.61 3.90 -9.05
N ALA A 293 -9.76 3.22 -8.96
CA ALA A 293 -9.85 1.77 -8.80
C ALA A 293 -9.92 1.02 -10.16
N GLN A 294 -9.71 1.70 -11.29
CA GLN A 294 -9.82 1.07 -12.60
C GLN A 294 -8.85 -0.11 -12.75
N GLY A 295 -9.40 -1.26 -13.12
CA GLY A 295 -8.66 -2.50 -13.33
C GLY A 295 -8.28 -3.25 -12.06
N MET A 296 -8.71 -2.77 -10.89
CA MET A 296 -8.61 -3.47 -9.62
C MET A 296 -9.80 -4.43 -9.41
N PRO A 297 -9.63 -5.53 -8.66
CA PRO A 297 -10.76 -6.31 -8.16
C PRO A 297 -11.60 -5.50 -7.15
N LYS A 298 -12.79 -6.02 -6.81
CA LYS A 298 -13.65 -5.43 -5.76
C LYS A 298 -13.03 -5.44 -4.35
N GLU A 299 -12.12 -6.37 -4.07
CA GLU A 299 -11.41 -6.44 -2.80
C GLU A 299 -9.90 -6.43 -3.05
N SER A 300 -9.16 -5.62 -2.30
CA SER A 300 -7.70 -5.56 -2.31
C SER A 300 -7.15 -5.51 -0.88
N ILE A 301 -5.86 -5.24 -0.77
CA ILE A 301 -5.15 -5.05 0.50
C ILE A 301 -4.82 -3.59 0.75
N ALA A 302 -4.51 -3.25 2.01
CA ALA A 302 -3.87 -2.02 2.42
C ALA A 302 -2.77 -2.36 3.44
N TRP A 303 -1.57 -1.78 3.26
CA TRP A 303 -0.53 -1.80 4.30
C TRP A 303 -0.81 -0.68 5.31
N VAL A 304 -1.17 -1.07 6.53
CA VAL A 304 -1.64 -0.16 7.58
C VAL A 304 -0.63 -0.12 8.72
N GLU A 305 -0.12 1.08 8.98
CA GLU A 305 0.87 1.40 10.02
C GLU A 305 0.78 2.90 10.29
N ASP A 306 0.41 3.28 11.52
CA ASP A 306 0.12 4.66 11.92
C ASP A 306 -0.79 5.39 10.91
N SER A 307 -1.79 4.67 10.39
CA SER A 307 -2.59 5.13 9.26
C SER A 307 -3.89 5.77 9.72
N PRO A 308 -4.27 6.93 9.13
CA PRO A 308 -5.56 7.54 9.43
C PRO A 308 -6.71 6.72 8.83
N VAL A 309 -7.87 6.79 9.47
CA VAL A 309 -9.09 6.10 9.06
C VAL A 309 -10.21 7.12 8.90
N PHE A 310 -10.71 7.25 7.68
CA PHE A 310 -11.52 8.41 7.31
C PHE A 310 -13.01 8.22 7.55
N GLU A 311 -13.65 9.28 8.02
CA GLU A 311 -15.10 9.48 7.99
C GLU A 311 -15.44 10.82 7.35
N VAL A 312 -16.46 10.82 6.49
CA VAL A 312 -16.98 12.04 5.86
C VAL A 312 -17.84 12.79 6.87
N VAL A 313 -17.55 14.08 7.07
CA VAL A 313 -18.24 14.92 8.05
C VAL A 313 -19.39 15.66 7.36
N ARG A 314 -20.59 15.54 7.93
CA ARG A 314 -21.79 16.25 7.46
C ARG A 314 -21.70 17.74 7.75
N THR A 315 -21.84 18.55 6.69
CA THR A 315 -22.00 20.00 6.80
C THR A 315 -23.38 20.33 7.38
N GLY A 316 -23.50 20.42 8.71
CA GLY A 316 -24.78 20.81 9.33
C GLY A 316 -24.86 20.84 10.86
N SER A 317 -23.84 20.38 11.60
CA SER A 317 -24.01 20.17 13.06
C SER A 317 -22.89 20.70 13.97
N GLY A 318 -22.05 21.63 13.50
CA GLY A 318 -21.00 22.23 14.35
C GLY A 318 -20.30 23.44 13.75
N SER A 319 -19.53 24.14 14.59
CA SER A 319 -18.80 25.39 14.32
C SER A 319 -17.63 25.29 13.34
N ASP A 320 -17.30 24.09 12.86
CA ASP A 320 -16.15 23.88 11.97
C ASP A 320 -16.50 24.25 10.53
N ARG A 321 -15.98 25.41 10.11
CA ARG A 321 -16.03 25.87 8.72
C ARG A 321 -15.16 24.96 7.85
N VAL A 322 -15.76 23.95 7.24
CA VAL A 322 -15.14 23.16 6.16
C VAL A 322 -15.09 23.98 4.86
N SER A 323 -14.09 23.74 4.03
CA SER A 323 -13.86 24.52 2.80
C SER A 323 -14.72 24.07 1.60
N VAL A 324 -15.23 22.83 1.61
CA VAL A 324 -16.06 22.25 0.55
C VAL A 324 -17.18 21.40 1.17
N PRO A 325 -18.35 21.23 0.50
CA PRO A 325 -19.43 20.41 1.02
C PRO A 325 -19.10 18.92 0.98
N GLU A 326 -19.81 18.11 1.79
CA GLU A 326 -19.62 16.65 1.81
C GLU A 326 -19.88 15.97 0.46
N SER A 327 -20.71 16.58 -0.40
CA SER A 327 -21.01 16.09 -1.75
C SER A 327 -19.77 16.06 -2.67
N ASN A 328 -18.72 16.81 -2.31
CA ASN A 328 -17.45 16.80 -3.03
C ASN A 328 -16.56 15.62 -2.64
N VAL A 329 -16.99 14.78 -1.69
CA VAL A 329 -16.22 13.65 -1.19
C VAL A 329 -16.69 12.35 -1.83
N ARG A 330 -15.77 11.66 -2.50
CA ARG A 330 -15.98 10.31 -3.01
C ARG A 330 -15.13 9.32 -2.22
N VAL A 331 -15.78 8.34 -1.59
CA VAL A 331 -15.06 7.23 -0.96
C VAL A 331 -14.76 6.16 -1.99
N ILE A 332 -13.48 5.85 -2.17
CA ILE A 332 -12.99 4.91 -3.19
C ILE A 332 -12.66 3.56 -2.57
N ALA A 333 -12.19 3.53 -1.32
CA ALA A 333 -11.95 2.31 -0.57
C ALA A 333 -12.52 2.38 0.84
N ARG A 334 -13.06 1.27 1.33
CA ARG A 334 -13.53 1.10 2.72
C ARG A 334 -12.99 -0.16 3.34
N TYR A 335 -12.88 -0.20 4.66
CA TYR A 335 -12.76 -1.46 5.38
C TYR A 335 -14.11 -2.19 5.37
N PRO A 336 -14.13 -3.53 5.27
CA PRO A 336 -15.37 -4.30 5.21
C PRO A 336 -16.25 -4.05 6.45
N THR A 337 -17.56 -4.06 6.25
CA THR A 337 -18.54 -3.86 7.34
C THR A 337 -18.86 -5.16 8.09
N ASP A 338 -18.84 -6.29 7.38
CA ASP A 338 -19.34 -7.60 7.81
C ASP A 338 -18.24 -8.59 8.18
N LYS A 339 -16.96 -8.28 7.89
CA LYS A 339 -15.82 -9.17 8.09
C LYS A 339 -14.72 -8.53 8.92
N ASN A 340 -13.83 -9.34 9.48
CA ASN A 340 -12.59 -8.84 10.07
C ASN A 340 -11.70 -8.23 8.96
N PRO A 341 -11.28 -6.97 9.07
CA PRO A 341 -10.34 -6.38 8.12
C PRO A 341 -8.96 -7.05 8.14
N LEU A 342 -8.51 -7.65 9.24
CA LEU A 342 -7.17 -8.24 9.33
C LEU A 342 -7.00 -9.43 8.37
N LEU A 343 -5.99 -9.33 7.49
CA LEU A 343 -5.55 -10.44 6.63
C LEU A 343 -4.27 -11.08 7.15
N SER A 344 -3.28 -10.27 7.53
CA SER A 344 -1.99 -10.70 8.04
C SER A 344 -1.46 -9.70 9.07
N GLY A 345 -0.85 -10.19 10.14
CA GLY A 345 -0.29 -9.41 11.24
C GLY A 345 -1.18 -9.37 12.47
N TRP A 346 -1.37 -8.18 13.04
CA TRP A 346 -2.22 -7.94 14.19
C TRP A 346 -2.94 -6.59 14.15
N LEU A 347 -4.20 -6.62 14.57
CA LEU A 347 -5.10 -5.47 14.58
C LEU A 347 -5.85 -5.48 15.90
N LEU A 348 -5.60 -4.47 16.73
CA LEU A 348 -6.38 -4.19 17.92
C LEU A 348 -7.49 -3.18 17.60
N GLY A 349 -8.69 -3.42 18.12
CA GLY A 349 -9.82 -2.49 17.97
C GLY A 349 -10.50 -2.52 16.59
N SER A 350 -10.49 -3.68 15.90
CA SER A 350 -11.01 -3.82 14.52
C SER A 350 -12.41 -3.24 14.28
N ASN A 351 -13.30 -3.25 15.27
CA ASN A 351 -14.65 -2.71 15.14
C ASN A 351 -14.68 -1.18 14.92
N ARG A 352 -13.64 -0.44 15.29
CA ARG A 352 -13.58 1.02 15.11
C ARG A 352 -13.46 1.44 13.64
N ILE A 353 -12.88 0.58 12.81
CA ILE A 353 -12.56 0.89 11.41
C ILE A 353 -13.54 0.28 10.42
N LYS A 354 -14.33 -0.72 10.82
CA LYS A 354 -15.31 -1.37 9.94
C LYS A 354 -16.25 -0.36 9.29
N GLY A 355 -16.39 -0.42 7.96
CA GLY A 355 -17.20 0.50 7.15
C GLY A 355 -16.63 1.90 6.95
N LYS A 356 -15.54 2.26 7.64
CA LYS A 356 -14.85 3.54 7.48
C LYS A 356 -14.01 3.53 6.21
N ALA A 357 -13.68 4.71 5.72
CA ALA A 357 -12.97 4.90 4.47
C ALA A 357 -11.45 4.76 4.67
N ALA A 358 -10.80 4.11 3.72
CA ALA A 358 -9.33 3.95 3.65
C ALA A 358 -8.72 4.74 2.47
N LEU A 359 -9.52 5.12 1.48
CA LEU A 359 -9.12 5.96 0.35
C LEU A 359 -10.27 6.87 -0.05
N VAL A 360 -9.98 8.17 -0.13
CA VAL A 360 -10.99 9.21 -0.40
C VAL A 360 -10.46 10.18 -1.45
N GLU A 361 -11.32 10.60 -2.36
CA GLU A 361 -11.10 11.74 -3.26
C GLU A 361 -11.98 12.91 -2.80
N VAL A 362 -11.40 14.10 -2.73
CA VAL A 362 -12.11 15.35 -2.44
C VAL A 362 -11.91 16.32 -3.59
N THR A 363 -13.01 16.74 -4.23
CA THR A 363 -12.97 17.79 -5.26
C THR A 363 -12.90 19.17 -4.61
N MET A 364 -11.92 19.99 -5.01
CA MET A 364 -11.75 21.37 -4.53
C MET A 364 -11.35 22.29 -5.69
N GLY A 365 -12.13 23.34 -5.91
CA GLY A 365 -11.99 24.18 -7.10
C GLY A 365 -12.12 23.36 -8.38
N LYS A 366 -11.13 23.43 -9.27
CA LYS A 366 -11.07 22.64 -10.52
C LYS A 366 -10.29 21.34 -10.38
N GLY A 367 -9.65 21.12 -9.22
CA GLY A 367 -8.76 20.00 -8.97
C GLY A 367 -9.33 19.02 -7.95
N ARG A 368 -8.44 18.16 -7.46
CA ARG A 368 -8.79 17.08 -6.54
C ARG A 368 -7.66 16.78 -5.58
N ILE A 369 -8.03 16.28 -4.41
CA ILE A 369 -7.14 15.83 -3.36
C ILE A 369 -7.45 14.37 -3.09
N ILE A 370 -6.46 13.50 -3.24
CA ILE A 370 -6.55 12.06 -3.00
C ILE A 370 -5.88 11.76 -1.66
N LEU A 371 -6.64 11.22 -0.72
CA LEU A 371 -6.21 10.90 0.63
C LEU A 371 -6.12 9.39 0.78
N PHE A 372 -4.90 8.87 0.90
CA PHE A 372 -4.67 7.46 1.24
C PHE A 372 -4.50 7.31 2.75
N GLY A 373 -5.36 6.49 3.37
CA GLY A 373 -5.24 6.06 4.77
C GLY A 373 -4.36 4.81 4.90
N PHE A 374 -3.32 4.75 4.07
CA PHE A 374 -2.31 3.70 4.01
C PHE A 374 -1.17 4.14 3.08
N ARG A 375 -0.05 3.40 3.05
CA ARG A 375 1.03 3.62 2.08
C ARG A 375 0.84 2.68 0.89
N PRO A 376 0.27 3.14 -0.26
CA PRO A 376 0.00 2.27 -1.39
C PRO A 376 1.27 1.77 -2.09
N GLN A 377 2.41 2.42 -1.80
CA GLN A 377 3.71 2.09 -2.35
C GLN A 377 4.66 1.43 -1.32
N TYR A 378 4.18 1.16 -0.09
CA TYR A 378 5.01 0.83 1.09
C TYR A 378 6.29 0.06 0.75
N ARG A 379 7.44 0.71 0.98
CA ARG A 379 8.80 0.19 0.77
C ARG A 379 9.08 -0.43 -0.61
N GLY A 380 8.31 -0.06 -1.62
CA GLY A 380 8.37 -0.70 -2.94
C GLY A 380 7.84 -2.14 -2.99
N GLN A 381 7.11 -2.59 -1.96
CA GLN A 381 6.67 -3.98 -1.82
C GLN A 381 5.19 -4.18 -2.15
N SER A 382 4.34 -3.18 -1.89
CA SER A 382 2.88 -3.29 -2.04
C SER A 382 2.40 -3.16 -3.50
N VAL A 383 2.91 -4.02 -4.38
CA VAL A 383 2.58 -4.03 -5.81
C VAL A 383 1.06 -4.17 -6.04
N ALA A 384 0.37 -4.90 -5.17
CA ALA A 384 -1.09 -5.06 -5.19
C ALA A 384 -1.85 -3.73 -5.17
N THR A 385 -1.29 -2.67 -4.58
CA THR A 385 -1.92 -1.35 -4.47
C THR A 385 -1.33 -0.30 -5.38
N TYR A 386 -0.31 -0.64 -6.17
CA TYR A 386 0.27 0.29 -7.14
C TYR A 386 -0.73 0.82 -8.17
N PRO A 387 -1.73 0.05 -8.67
CA PRO A 387 -2.76 0.61 -9.55
C PRO A 387 -3.50 1.79 -8.94
N LEU A 388 -3.83 1.73 -7.65
CA LEU A 388 -4.47 2.87 -6.97
C LEU A 388 -3.55 4.09 -6.97
N PHE A 389 -2.26 3.90 -6.67
CA PHE A 389 -1.26 4.97 -6.63
C PHE A 389 -1.03 5.61 -8.00
N PHE A 390 -0.78 4.80 -9.04
CA PHE A 390 -0.50 5.31 -10.38
C PHE A 390 -1.75 5.86 -11.08
N ASN A 391 -2.95 5.31 -10.83
CA ASN A 391 -4.19 5.91 -11.31
C ASN A 391 -4.39 7.30 -10.68
N ALA A 392 -4.15 7.44 -9.37
CA ALA A 392 -4.19 8.74 -8.69
C ALA A 392 -3.16 9.74 -9.25
N ILE A 393 -1.94 9.28 -9.59
CA ILE A 393 -0.91 10.13 -10.20
C ILE A 393 -1.31 10.60 -11.60
N SER A 394 -1.77 9.67 -12.43
CA SER A 394 -2.07 9.92 -13.84
C SER A 394 -3.34 10.73 -14.06
N GLY A 395 -4.13 10.88 -13.00
CA GLY A 395 -5.33 11.67 -13.01
C GLY A 395 -6.46 11.07 -13.84
N ARG A 396 -6.50 9.74 -13.96
CA ARG A 396 -7.64 9.05 -14.54
C ARG A 396 -8.86 9.19 -13.67
#